data_AF-K1UD04-F1
#
_entry.id   AF-K1UD04-F1
#
_cell.length_a   1.000
_cell.length_b   1.000
_cell.length_c   1.000
_cell.angle_alpha   90.00
_cell.angle_beta   90.00
_cell.angle_gamma   90.00
#
_symmetry.space_group_name_H-M   'P 1'
#
loop_
_entity.id
_entity.type
_entity.pdbx_description
1 polymer ?
#
loop_
_entity_poly.entity_id
_entity_poly.type
_entity_poly.pdbx_seq_one_letter_code
_entity_poly.pdbx_strand_id
1 'polypeptide(L)'
;MDMTLRWYGEGNDSVTLDQIRQIPGVTGVITALHDIPAGEAWTYEDVMKRKQEVEAKGLKLVGVESINVHEDIKIGLPTRDELIE
;
A
#
# COMPACT_ATOMS: atom_id res chain seq x y z
N MET A 1 8.03 0.17 -19.22
CA MET A 1 7.88 1.21 -18.19
C MET A 1 6.43 1.15 -17.74
N ASP A 2 6.16 0.76 -16.50
CA ASP A 2 4.80 0.77 -15.96
C ASP A 2 4.50 2.19 -15.47
N MET A 3 3.52 2.87 -16.07
CA MET A 3 3.02 4.13 -15.52
C MET A 3 2.04 3.81 -14.41
N THR A 4 2.28 4.40 -13.23
CA THR A 4 1.53 4.10 -12.02
C THR A 4 0.85 5.33 -11.44
N LEU A 5 -0.22 5.10 -10.68
CA LEU A 5 -0.85 6.13 -9.85
C LEU A 5 -0.91 5.66 -8.39
N ARG A 6 -0.76 6.58 -7.43
CA ARG A 6 -0.88 6.24 -6.00
C ARG A 6 -2.36 6.20 -5.61
N TRP A 7 -2.79 5.10 -5.01
CA TRP A 7 -4.18 4.88 -4.61
C TRP A 7 -4.26 4.47 -3.13
N TYR A 8 -5.15 5.09 -2.36
CA TYR A 8 -5.21 4.92 -0.90
C TYR A 8 -6.10 3.75 -0.42
N GLY A 9 -6.74 3.02 -1.33
CA GLY A 9 -7.63 1.91 -0.98
C GLY A 9 -9.11 2.29 -0.97
N GLU A 10 -9.98 1.29 -1.04
CA GLU A 10 -11.43 1.49 -0.98
C GLU A 10 -11.85 2.11 0.37
N GLY A 11 -12.76 3.07 0.32
CA GLY A 11 -13.21 3.82 1.51
C GLY A 11 -12.24 4.92 1.97
N ASN A 12 -10.95 4.83 1.62
CA ASN A 12 -9.93 5.83 1.95
C ASN A 12 -9.67 6.82 0.81
N ASP A 13 -9.81 6.38 -0.45
CA ASP A 13 -9.63 7.22 -1.63
C ASP A 13 -10.97 7.58 -2.29
N SER A 14 -11.13 8.86 -2.64
CA SER A 14 -12.27 9.32 -3.45
C SER A 14 -12.12 8.94 -4.93
N VAL A 15 -10.89 8.68 -5.38
CA VAL A 15 -10.59 8.21 -6.72
C VAL A 15 -10.65 6.68 -6.73
N THR A 16 -11.55 6.13 -7.52
CA THR A 16 -11.76 4.69 -7.64
C THR A 16 -10.80 4.05 -8.63
N LEU A 17 -10.50 2.76 -8.46
CA LEU A 17 -9.72 1.98 -9.44
C LEU A 17 -10.36 1.99 -10.84
N ASP A 18 -11.69 2.05 -10.92
CA ASP A 18 -12.42 2.17 -12.19
C ASP A 18 -12.18 3.50 -12.91
N GLN A 19 -11.91 4.58 -12.19
CA GLN A 19 -11.47 5.85 -12.77
C GLN A 19 -9.99 5.80 -13.14
N ILE A 20 -9.15 5.21 -12.29
CA ILE A 20 -7.70 5.11 -12.54
C ILE A 20 -7.41 4.36 -13.83
N ARG A 21 -8.09 3.23 -14.08
CA ARG A 21 -7.89 2.42 -15.29
C ARG A 21 -8.27 3.12 -16.59
N GLN A 22 -8.96 4.27 -16.53
CA GLN A 22 -9.32 5.06 -17.72
C GLN A 22 -8.21 6.03 -18.13
N ILE A 23 -7.20 6.25 -17.28
CA ILE A 23 -6.11 7.18 -17.57
C ILE A 23 -5.20 6.57 -18.66
N PRO A 24 -5.01 7.25 -19.80
CA PRO A 24 -4.18 6.73 -20.87
C PRO A 24 -2.76 6.40 -20.41
N GLY A 25 -2.34 5.16 -20.65
CA GLY A 25 -0.99 4.67 -20.34
C GLY A 25 -0.79 4.17 -18.90
N VAL A 26 -1.68 4.49 -17.95
CA VAL A 26 -1.60 3.95 -16.58
C VAL A 26 -1.99 2.47 -16.59
N THR A 27 -1.09 1.64 -16.08
CA THR A 27 -1.22 0.17 -16.10
C THR A 27 -1.10 -0.45 -14.72
N GLY A 28 -0.78 0.36 -13.71
CA GLY A 28 -0.65 -0.10 -12.35
C GLY A 28 -0.88 0.98 -11.31
N VAL A 29 -0.86 0.54 -10.06
CA VAL A 29 -1.04 1.37 -8.87
C VAL A 29 0.04 1.06 -7.85
N ILE A 30 0.33 2.08 -7.05
CA ILE A 30 1.13 2.00 -5.84
C ILE A 30 0.18 2.29 -4.67
N THR A 31 0.20 1.47 -3.62
CA THR A 31 -0.74 1.61 -2.48
C THR A 31 -0.07 1.18 -1.16
N ALA A 32 -0.81 1.29 -0.05
CA ALA A 32 -0.42 0.78 1.26
C ALA A 32 -1.63 0.36 2.09
N LEU A 33 -1.41 -0.44 3.13
CA LEU A 33 -2.45 -0.85 4.09
C LEU A 33 -2.56 0.19 5.20
N HIS A 34 -3.36 1.23 4.95
CA HIS A 34 -3.49 2.39 5.85
C HIS A 34 -4.20 2.09 7.17
N ASP A 35 -4.95 0.99 7.23
CA ASP A 35 -5.69 0.58 8.43
C ASP A 35 -4.79 -0.13 9.46
N ILE A 36 -3.56 -0.48 9.07
CA ILE A 36 -2.58 -1.16 9.94
C ILE A 36 -1.66 -0.10 10.57
N PRO A 37 -1.58 -0.03 11.91
CA PRO A 37 -0.69 0.88 12.62
C PRO A 37 0.79 0.71 12.24
N ALA A 38 1.58 1.77 12.39
CA ALA A 38 3.02 1.67 12.23
C ALA A 38 3.60 0.72 13.29
N GLY A 39 4.57 -0.10 12.91
CA GLY A 39 5.16 -1.11 13.80
C GLY A 39 4.40 -2.44 13.84
N GLU A 40 3.18 -2.51 13.31
CA GLU A 40 2.47 -3.78 13.13
C GLU A 40 2.83 -4.41 11.76
N ALA A 41 3.21 -5.68 11.80
CA ALA A 41 3.57 -6.41 10.59
C ALA A 41 2.34 -6.65 9.70
N TRP A 42 2.47 -6.36 8.41
CA TRP A 42 1.45 -6.69 7.42
C TRP A 42 1.42 -8.20 7.20
N THR A 43 0.25 -8.82 7.32
CA THR A 43 0.12 -10.24 7.03
C THR A 43 0.14 -10.48 5.52
N TYR A 44 0.57 -11.67 5.12
CA TYR A 44 0.52 -12.07 3.72
C TYR A 44 -0.92 -12.02 3.17
N GLU A 45 -1.91 -12.38 3.99
CA GLU A 45 -3.32 -12.37 3.60
C GLU A 45 -3.80 -10.95 3.29
N ASP A 46 -3.47 -9.96 4.13
CA ASP A 46 -3.87 -8.57 3.90
C ASP A 46 -3.25 -8.00 2.62
N VAL A 47 -1.97 -8.28 2.39
CA VAL A 47 -1.26 -7.86 1.17
C VAL A 47 -1.89 -8.51 -0.07
N MET A 48 -2.21 -9.80 0.01
CA MET A 48 -2.82 -10.52 -1.10
C MET A 48 -4.24 -10.05 -1.38
N LYS A 49 -5.03 -9.73 -0.35
CA LYS A 49 -6.36 -9.14 -0.50
C LYS A 49 -6.29 -7.81 -1.27
N ARG A 50 -5.39 -6.91 -0.89
CA ARG A 50 -5.18 -5.64 -1.60
C ARG A 50 -4.69 -5.85 -3.03
N LYS A 51 -3.78 -6.80 -3.26
CA LYS A 51 -3.32 -7.16 -4.61
C LYS A 51 -4.49 -7.64 -5.48
N GLN A 52 -5.33 -8.54 -4.96
CA GLN A 52 -6.49 -9.08 -5.67
C GLN A 52 -7.52 -8.00 -5.99
N GLU A 53 -7.79 -7.09 -5.06
CA GLU A 53 -8.68 -5.94 -5.25
C GLU A 53 -8.26 -5.07 -6.45
N VAL A 54 -6.96 -4.75 -6.52
CA VAL A 54 -6.35 -4.02 -7.63
C VAL A 54 -6.44 -4.81 -8.94
N GLU A 55 -6.03 -6.07 -8.92
CA GLU A 55 -5.96 -6.92 -10.12
C GLU A 55 -7.33 -7.27 -10.68
N ALA A 56 -8.36 -7.36 -9.84
CA ALA A 56 -9.75 -7.53 -10.25
C ALA A 56 -10.27 -6.37 -11.11
N LYS A 57 -9.64 -5.19 -11.03
CA LYS A 57 -9.96 -4.01 -11.85
C LYS A 57 -9.09 -3.87 -13.11
N GLY A 58 -8.24 -4.87 -13.38
CA GLY A 58 -7.37 -4.92 -14.55
C GLY A 58 -6.12 -4.03 -14.44
N LEU A 59 -5.75 -3.60 -13.23
CA LEU A 59 -4.52 -2.88 -12.93
C LEU A 59 -3.52 -3.81 -12.23
N LYS A 60 -2.23 -3.51 -12.32
CA LYS A 60 -1.20 -4.22 -11.54
C LYS A 60 -0.94 -3.52 -10.22
N LEU A 61 -0.76 -4.26 -9.13
CA LEU A 61 -0.11 -3.73 -7.94
C LEU A 61 1.42 -3.73 -8.20
N VAL A 62 1.99 -2.56 -8.50
CA VAL A 62 3.39 -2.43 -8.95
C VAL A 62 4.35 -2.24 -7.77
N GLY A 63 3.88 -1.66 -6.67
CA GLY A 63 4.70 -1.43 -5.49
C GLY A 63 3.91 -0.93 -4.30
N VAL A 64 4.63 -0.75 -3.20
CA VAL A 64 4.10 -0.26 -1.93
C VAL A 64 4.68 1.11 -1.62
N GLU A 65 3.80 2.06 -1.30
CA GLU A 65 4.19 3.36 -0.76
C GLU A 65 3.10 3.80 0.23
N SER A 66 3.25 3.55 1.54
CA SER A 66 4.47 3.24 2.29
C SER A 66 4.29 2.14 3.35
N ILE A 67 5.41 1.48 3.71
CA ILE A 67 5.55 0.77 4.99
C ILE A 67 6.02 1.82 6.00
N ASN A 68 5.20 2.09 7.02
CA ASN A 68 5.52 3.13 8.00
C ASN A 68 6.61 2.64 8.96
N VAL A 69 7.67 3.44 9.10
CA VAL A 69 8.68 3.25 10.15
C VAL A 69 8.13 3.84 11.45
N HIS A 70 8.01 3.01 12.49
CA HIS A 70 7.54 3.44 13.81
C HIS A 70 8.46 4.50 14.43
N GLU A 71 7.91 5.41 15.23
CA GLU A 71 8.69 6.53 15.80
C GLU A 71 9.81 6.04 16.71
N ASP A 72 9.60 5.00 17.53
CA ASP A 72 10.63 4.41 18.40
C ASP A 72 11.92 4.04 17.64
N ILE A 73 11.79 3.59 16.39
CA ILE A 73 12.93 3.32 15.50
C ILE A 73 13.65 4.63 15.17
N LYS A 74 12.90 5.67 14.78
CA LYS A 74 13.43 6.97 14.37
C LYS A 74 14.14 7.70 15.51
N ILE A 75 13.58 7.64 16.73
CA ILE A 75 14.13 8.32 17.91
C ILE A 75 15.08 7.44 18.74
N GLY A 76 15.22 6.15 18.39
CA GLY A 76 16.21 5.25 18.98
C GLY A 76 15.85 4.74 20.37
N LEU A 77 14.57 4.49 20.66
CA LEU A 77 14.15 3.89 21.92
C LEU A 77 14.52 2.39 22.00
N PRO A 78 14.65 1.82 23.22
CA PRO A 78 14.98 0.40 23.40
C PRO A 78 13.99 -0.57 22.72
N THR A 79 12.73 -0.17 22.60
CA THR A 79 11.65 -0.93 21.94
C THR A 79 11.84 -1.07 20.43
N ARG A 80 12.75 -0.31 19.81
CA ARG A 80 12.97 -0.39 18.35
C ARG A 80 13.39 -1.76 17.86
N ASP A 81 14.13 -2.51 18.69
CA ASP A 81 14.70 -3.80 18.25
C ASP A 81 13.56 -4.82 18.04
N GLU A 82 12.51 -4.77 18.87
CA GLU A 82 11.29 -5.57 18.68
C GLU A 82 10.49 -5.19 17.42
N LEU A 83 10.64 -3.96 16.94
CA LEU A 83 9.93 -3.44 15.76
C LEU A 83 10.71 -3.65 14.45
N ILE A 84 11.96 -4.13 14.53
CA ILE A 84 12.86 -4.37 13.38
C ILE A 84 12.99 -5.87 13.07
N GLU A 85 13.00 -6.72 14.10
CA GLU A 85 13.10 -8.18 13.99
C GLU A 85 11.81 -8.82 13.45
#